data_AF-A0A7S4FX05-F1
#
_entry.id   AF-A0A7S4FX05-F1
#
_cell.length_a   1.000
_cell.length_b   1.000
_cell.length_c   1.000
_cell.angle_alpha   90.00
_cell.angle_beta   90.00
_cell.angle_gamma   90.00
#
_symmetry.space_group_name_H-M   'P 1'
#
loop_
_entity.id
_entity.type
_entity.pdbx_description
1 polymer ?
#
loop_
_entity_poly.entity_id
_entity_poly.type
_entity_poly.pdbx_seq_one_letter_code
_entity_poly.pdbx_strand_id
1 'polypeptide(L)'
;MPDTEIETGKWDNINFADHIVLQSNDTKPVEYAVKREAAKMSGLIKDMLEDQEESEQTMIPLPNVSGKTMKYVIQYMEYHFNNKAEPIEKPLKGKVDDVICEWDKKFLYTDLIKDGDEKQHELLIDCIMAANFLNIKDMLDLTCAAVASMIKGKTPEQIRALFNIENDFTPEEEEKIREENRWCEEA
;
A
#
# COMPACT_ATOMS: atom_id res chain seq x y z
N MET A 1 -11.07 6.94 -12.48
CA MET A 1 -10.85 6.80 -11.03
C MET A 1 -12.20 6.91 -10.35
N PRO A 2 -12.47 6.19 -9.26
CA PRO A 2 -13.73 6.32 -8.56
C PRO A 2 -13.81 7.71 -7.89
N ASP A 3 -14.90 8.45 -8.15
CA ASP A 3 -15.25 9.71 -7.48
C ASP A 3 -15.87 9.40 -6.11
N THR A 4 -15.09 8.79 -5.21
CA THR A 4 -15.55 8.37 -3.87
C THR A 4 -15.28 9.40 -2.77
N GLU A 5 -14.47 10.43 -3.07
CA GLU A 5 -14.26 11.57 -2.18
C GLU A 5 -15.56 12.35 -2.03
N ILE A 6 -15.93 12.66 -0.80
CA ILE A 6 -17.16 13.37 -0.46
C ILE A 6 -16.86 14.64 0.33
N GLU A 7 -17.80 15.57 0.34
CA GLU A 7 -17.66 16.78 1.16
C GLU A 7 -17.74 16.40 2.65
N THR A 8 -16.70 16.76 3.41
CA THR A 8 -16.56 16.43 4.82
C THR A 8 -17.78 16.83 5.63
N GLY A 9 -18.37 15.88 6.34
CA GLY A 9 -19.55 16.07 7.19
C GLY A 9 -20.88 16.23 6.45
N LYS A 10 -20.93 16.06 5.11
CA LYS A 10 -22.18 16.05 4.33
C LYS A 10 -22.51 14.65 3.84
N TRP A 11 -23.36 13.96 4.59
CA TRP A 11 -23.67 12.54 4.35
C TRP A 11 -25.11 12.27 3.92
N ASP A 12 -25.92 13.31 3.68
CA ASP A 12 -27.35 13.20 3.38
C ASP A 12 -27.69 12.31 2.17
N ASN A 13 -26.73 12.14 1.24
CA ASN A 13 -26.88 11.36 0.02
C ASN A 13 -26.22 9.97 0.09
N ILE A 14 -25.65 9.59 1.24
CA ILE A 14 -24.96 8.31 1.41
C ILE A 14 -25.96 7.26 1.91
N ASN A 15 -26.05 6.16 1.17
CA ASN A 15 -26.77 4.99 1.66
C ASN A 15 -25.87 4.19 2.60
N PHE A 16 -26.11 4.27 3.91
CA PHE A 16 -25.29 3.56 4.89
C PHE A 16 -25.57 2.06 4.98
N ALA A 17 -26.60 1.56 4.29
CA ALA A 17 -26.84 0.12 4.17
C ALA A 17 -25.77 -0.58 3.32
N ASP A 18 -25.19 0.13 2.34
CA ASP A 18 -24.17 -0.42 1.44
C ASP A 18 -22.83 0.32 1.49
N HIS A 19 -22.76 1.49 2.13
CA HIS A 19 -21.52 2.27 2.29
C HIS A 19 -21.21 2.61 3.75
N ILE A 20 -19.92 2.87 3.99
CA ILE A 20 -19.41 3.53 5.19
C ILE A 20 -18.59 4.75 4.77
N VAL A 21 -18.31 5.64 5.72
CA VAL A 21 -17.40 6.76 5.51
C VAL A 21 -16.05 6.45 6.15
N LEU A 22 -14.96 6.57 5.39
CA LEU A 22 -13.60 6.57 5.92
C LEU A 22 -13.08 8.00 5.97
N GLN A 23 -12.48 8.39 7.10
CA GLN A 23 -11.93 9.73 7.28
C GLN A 23 -10.41 9.68 7.46
N SER A 24 -9.69 10.51 6.71
CA SER A 24 -8.23 10.62 6.77
C SER A 24 -7.69 11.41 7.96
N ASN A 25 -6.39 11.31 8.20
CA ASN A 25 -5.70 11.99 9.30
C ASN A 25 -5.13 13.37 8.96
N ASP A 26 -5.41 13.90 7.76
CA ASP A 26 -4.91 15.21 7.34
C ASP A 26 -5.37 16.33 8.27
N THR A 27 -4.61 17.42 8.35
CA THR A 27 -5.00 18.63 9.09
C THR A 27 -6.40 19.13 8.69
N LYS A 28 -6.77 18.91 7.42
CA LYS A 28 -8.15 19.03 6.93
C LYS A 28 -8.61 17.63 6.51
N PRO A 29 -9.41 16.94 7.33
CA PRO A 29 -9.80 15.56 7.05
C PRO A 29 -10.53 15.44 5.71
N VAL A 30 -10.13 14.45 4.94
CA VAL A 30 -10.78 14.05 3.69
C VAL A 30 -11.64 12.83 4.00
N GLU A 31 -12.87 12.82 3.49
CA GLU A 31 -13.82 11.73 3.70
C GLU A 31 -14.10 11.01 2.39
N TYR A 32 -14.22 9.69 2.47
CA TYR A 32 -14.55 8.84 1.33
C TYR A 32 -15.73 7.95 1.65
N ALA A 33 -16.73 7.93 0.77
CA ALA A 33 -17.80 6.93 0.82
C ALA A 33 -17.31 5.65 0.14
N VAL A 34 -17.27 4.55 0.90
CA VAL A 34 -16.72 3.27 0.45
C VAL A 34 -17.74 2.16 0.65
N LYS A 35 -17.90 1.28 -0.33
CA LYS A 35 -18.78 0.11 -0.19
C LYS A 35 -18.37 -0.74 1.00
N ARG A 36 -19.33 -1.13 1.83
CA ARG A 36 -19.14 -2.01 3.00
C ARG A 36 -18.36 -3.27 2.64
N GLU A 37 -18.74 -3.95 1.56
CA GLU A 37 -18.09 -5.19 1.12
C GLU A 37 -16.65 -4.98 0.65
N ALA A 38 -16.35 -3.84 0.02
CA ALA A 38 -14.98 -3.50 -0.34
C ALA A 38 -14.16 -3.16 0.91
N ALA A 39 -14.73 -2.39 1.84
CA ALA A 39 -14.06 -2.01 3.09
C ALA A 39 -13.72 -3.21 3.97
N LYS A 40 -14.54 -4.28 3.94
CA LYS A 40 -14.29 -5.55 4.64
C LYS A 40 -13.08 -6.34 4.10
N MET A 41 -12.45 -5.91 3.00
CA MET A 41 -11.13 -6.42 2.64
C MET A 41 -10.05 -6.07 3.66
N SER A 42 -10.21 -4.94 4.36
CA SER A 42 -9.39 -4.63 5.54
C SER A 42 -9.85 -5.49 6.70
N GLY A 43 -8.93 -6.29 7.26
CA GLY A 43 -9.21 -7.04 8.48
C GLY A 43 -9.61 -6.12 9.64
N LEU A 44 -8.92 -4.97 9.79
CA LEU A 44 -9.24 -4.00 10.82
C LEU A 44 -10.66 -3.44 10.69
N ILE A 45 -11.03 -2.96 9.49
CA ILE A 45 -12.37 -2.41 9.26
C ILE A 45 -13.42 -3.49 9.38
N LYS A 46 -13.15 -4.70 8.88
CA LYS A 46 -14.06 -5.83 9.05
C LYS A 46 -14.37 -6.07 10.52
N ASP A 47 -13.35 -6.19 11.36
CA ASP A 47 -13.50 -6.42 12.81
C ASP A 47 -14.30 -5.28 13.48
N MET A 48 -14.11 -4.03 13.05
CA MET A 48 -14.88 -2.88 13.54
C MET A 48 -16.37 -2.92 13.15
N LEU A 49 -16.72 -3.61 12.06
CA LEU A 49 -18.09 -3.69 11.55
C LEU A 49 -18.85 -4.93 12.02
N GLU A 50 -18.21 -5.92 12.67
CA GLU A 50 -18.85 -7.22 13.00
C GLU A 50 -20.07 -7.08 13.93
N ASP A 51 -20.05 -6.11 14.85
CA ASP A 51 -21.13 -5.87 15.82
C ASP A 51 -22.06 -4.70 15.44
N GLN A 52 -21.87 -4.09 14.26
CA GLN A 52 -22.69 -2.95 13.82
C GLN A 52 -23.93 -3.38 13.05
N GLU A 53 -25.03 -2.64 13.23
CA GLU A 53 -26.23 -2.83 12.40
C GLU A 53 -25.94 -2.42 10.95
N GLU A 54 -26.42 -3.19 9.97
CA GLU A 54 -26.09 -2.98 8.55
C GLU A 54 -26.46 -1.58 8.04
N SER A 55 -27.50 -0.94 8.60
CA SER A 55 -27.96 0.40 8.21
C SER A 55 -27.45 1.52 9.12
N GLU A 56 -26.59 1.22 10.09
CA GLU A 56 -26.04 2.23 10.99
C GLU A 56 -25.17 3.23 10.21
N GLN A 57 -25.33 4.51 10.55
CA GLN A 57 -24.49 5.57 10.00
C GLN A 57 -23.06 5.44 10.54
N THR A 58 -22.21 4.73 9.80
CA THR A 58 -20.85 4.42 10.22
C THR A 58 -19.82 5.33 9.55
N MET A 59 -19.03 6.00 10.39
CA MET A 59 -17.81 6.71 9.96
C MET A 59 -16.61 6.22 10.79
N ILE A 60 -15.52 5.87 10.10
CA ILE A 60 -14.29 5.33 10.71
C ILE A 60 -13.13 6.29 10.45
N PRO A 61 -12.58 6.95 11.48
CA PRO A 61 -11.36 7.73 11.35
C PRO A 61 -10.13 6.83 11.29
N LEU A 62 -9.22 7.10 10.35
CA LEU A 62 -7.98 6.35 10.13
C LEU A 62 -6.76 7.25 10.44
N PRO A 63 -6.32 7.32 11.71
CA PRO A 63 -5.38 8.33 12.20
C PRO A 63 -3.96 8.24 11.63
N ASN A 64 -3.64 7.17 10.88
CA ASN A 64 -2.32 6.95 10.27
C ASN A 64 -2.37 6.93 8.74
N VAL A 65 -3.48 7.34 8.13
CA VAL A 65 -3.66 7.27 6.67
C VAL A 65 -4.08 8.64 6.15
N SER A 66 -3.22 9.25 5.34
CA SER A 66 -3.53 10.50 4.64
C SER A 66 -4.60 10.29 3.58
N GLY A 67 -5.32 11.34 3.19
CA GLY A 67 -6.34 11.29 2.16
C GLY A 67 -5.76 10.87 0.81
N LYS A 68 -4.53 11.31 0.52
CA LYS A 68 -3.78 10.90 -0.68
C LYS A 68 -3.54 9.39 -0.70
N THR A 69 -3.08 8.81 0.40
CA THR A 69 -2.81 7.36 0.51
C THR A 69 -4.12 6.57 0.50
N MET A 70 -5.11 7.05 1.26
CA MET A 70 -6.43 6.42 1.41
C MET A 70 -7.12 6.24 0.07
N LYS A 71 -7.03 7.22 -0.83
CA LYS A 71 -7.54 7.13 -2.19
C LYS A 71 -7.08 5.85 -2.92
N TYR A 72 -5.78 5.53 -2.85
CA TYR A 72 -5.23 4.36 -3.53
C TYR A 72 -5.54 3.05 -2.81
N VAL A 73 -5.60 3.07 -1.48
CA VAL A 73 -6.07 1.91 -0.70
C VAL A 73 -7.52 1.57 -1.05
N ILE A 74 -8.39 2.57 -1.14
CA ILE A 74 -9.79 2.40 -1.54
C ILE A 74 -9.87 1.86 -2.97
N GLN A 75 -9.11 2.44 -3.91
CA GLN A 75 -9.05 1.95 -5.28
C GLN A 75 -8.67 0.46 -5.34
N TYR A 76 -7.70 0.02 -4.53
CA TYR A 76 -7.32 -1.39 -4.42
C TYR A 76 -8.46 -2.25 -3.87
N MET A 77 -9.06 -1.86 -2.75
CA MET A 77 -10.18 -2.58 -2.13
C MET A 77 -11.37 -2.71 -3.09
N GLU A 78 -11.74 -1.63 -3.79
CA GLU A 78 -12.86 -1.62 -4.73
C GLU A 78 -12.62 -2.48 -5.98
N TYR A 79 -11.37 -2.67 -6.39
CA TYR A 79 -11.08 -3.60 -7.47
C TYR A 79 -11.07 -5.04 -6.97
N HIS A 80 -10.32 -5.33 -5.91
CA HIS A 80 -10.04 -6.71 -5.50
C HIS A 80 -11.15 -7.38 -4.70
N PHE A 81 -12.16 -6.65 -4.21
CA PHE A 81 -13.30 -7.31 -3.55
C PHE A 81 -14.08 -8.20 -4.53
N ASN A 82 -14.11 -7.84 -5.82
CA ASN A 82 -14.68 -8.66 -6.89
C ASN A 82 -13.64 -9.42 -7.73
N ASN A 83 -12.37 -8.99 -7.68
CA ASN A 83 -11.29 -9.55 -8.48
C ASN A 83 -10.18 -10.04 -7.55
N LYS A 84 -10.37 -11.22 -6.93
CA LYS A 84 -9.42 -11.75 -5.93
C LYS A 84 -7.99 -11.76 -6.48
N ALA A 85 -7.06 -11.17 -5.73
CA ALA A 85 -5.65 -11.22 -6.06
C ALA A 85 -5.13 -12.66 -5.97
N GLU A 86 -4.23 -13.03 -6.87
CA GLU A 86 -3.53 -14.30 -6.76
C GLU A 86 -2.41 -14.18 -5.70
N PRO A 87 -2.17 -15.22 -4.88
CA PRO A 87 -1.09 -15.19 -3.92
C PRO A 87 0.27 -15.06 -4.62
N ILE A 88 1.06 -14.07 -4.20
CA ILE A 88 2.43 -13.88 -4.70
C ILE A 88 3.35 -14.86 -3.97
N GLU A 89 4.07 -15.69 -4.73
CA GLU A 89 5.02 -16.66 -4.16
C GLU A 89 6.16 -15.97 -3.40
N LYS A 90 6.50 -16.52 -2.22
CA LYS A 90 7.59 -16.06 -1.36
C LYS A 90 8.61 -17.21 -1.16
N PRO A 91 9.91 -17.03 -1.46
CA PRO A 91 10.53 -15.82 -2.00
C PRO A 91 10.17 -15.56 -3.46
N LEU A 92 10.24 -14.30 -3.89
CA LEU A 92 9.96 -13.90 -5.28
C LEU A 92 11.02 -14.47 -6.23
N LYS A 93 10.63 -15.43 -7.07
CA LYS A 93 11.54 -16.11 -8.02
C LYS A 93 11.92 -15.21 -9.21
N GLY A 94 10.96 -14.47 -9.76
CA GLY A 94 11.10 -13.67 -10.99
C GLY A 94 11.06 -12.16 -10.74
N LYS A 95 10.54 -11.43 -11.73
CA LYS A 95 10.05 -10.05 -11.54
C LYS A 95 8.62 -10.09 -11.03
N VAL A 96 8.20 -9.07 -10.30
CA VAL A 96 6.81 -8.95 -9.84
C VAL A 96 5.83 -8.95 -11.03
N ASP A 97 6.21 -8.34 -12.16
CA ASP A 97 5.43 -8.28 -13.41
C ASP A 97 5.03 -9.65 -13.96
N ASP A 98 5.81 -10.69 -13.68
CA ASP A 98 5.55 -12.03 -14.21
C ASP A 98 4.49 -12.78 -13.40
N VAL A 99 4.14 -12.28 -12.21
CA VAL A 99 3.30 -12.99 -11.22
C VAL A 99 2.07 -12.19 -10.77
N ILE A 100 1.82 -11.02 -11.36
CA ILE A 100 0.67 -10.17 -11.03
C ILE A 100 -0.18 -9.88 -12.27
N CYS A 101 -1.45 -9.54 -12.07
CA CYS A 101 -2.36 -9.23 -13.17
C CYS A 101 -2.06 -7.84 -13.78
N GLU A 102 -2.60 -7.58 -14.97
CA GLU A 102 -2.40 -6.29 -15.66
C GLU A 102 -2.92 -5.08 -14.88
N TRP A 103 -3.98 -5.26 -14.08
CA TRP A 103 -4.49 -4.19 -13.23
C TRP A 103 -3.49 -3.84 -12.13
N ASP A 104 -2.90 -4.84 -11.47
CA ASP A 104 -1.89 -4.65 -10.43
C ASP A 104 -0.63 -3.98 -10.97
N LYS A 105 -0.20 -4.33 -12.20
CA LYS A 105 0.92 -3.65 -12.87
C LYS A 105 0.63 -2.17 -13.05
N LYS A 106 -0.56 -1.84 -13.55
CA LYS A 106 -0.95 -0.44 -13.74
C LYS A 106 -1.05 0.28 -12.40
N PHE A 107 -1.65 -0.35 -11.40
CA PHE A 107 -1.74 0.19 -10.05
C PHE A 107 -0.35 0.50 -9.48
N LEU A 108 0.61 -0.42 -9.60
CA LEU A 108 1.98 -0.20 -9.15
C LEU A 108 2.70 0.89 -9.96
N TYR A 109 2.78 0.76 -11.28
CA TYR A 109 3.69 1.57 -12.12
C TYR A 109 3.07 2.83 -12.73
N THR A 110 1.77 3.02 -12.61
CA THR A 110 1.08 4.24 -13.06
C THR A 110 0.57 5.05 -11.87
N ASP A 111 -0.01 4.37 -10.86
CA ASP A 111 -0.68 5.04 -9.75
C ASP A 111 0.27 5.27 -8.56
N LEU A 112 0.97 4.22 -8.09
CA LEU A 112 1.83 4.32 -6.91
C LEU A 112 3.25 4.84 -7.21
N ILE A 113 3.84 4.38 -8.31
CA ILE A 113 5.17 4.76 -8.79
C ILE A 113 4.95 5.56 -10.08
N LYS A 114 4.89 6.88 -10.00
CA LYS A 114 4.55 7.72 -11.16
C LYS A 114 5.52 7.48 -12.32
N ASP A 115 4.96 7.14 -13.48
CA ASP A 115 5.70 6.87 -14.72
C ASP A 115 6.82 5.82 -14.59
N GLY A 116 6.72 4.91 -13.62
CA GLY A 116 7.75 3.91 -13.32
C GLY A 116 9.06 4.49 -12.78
N ASP A 117 9.08 5.76 -12.36
CA ASP A 117 10.25 6.38 -11.72
C ASP A 117 10.39 5.86 -10.28
N GLU A 118 11.27 4.87 -10.09
CA GLU A 118 11.55 4.25 -8.80
C GLU A 118 11.94 5.27 -7.71
N LYS A 119 12.39 6.49 -8.07
CA LYS A 119 12.71 7.55 -7.11
C LYS A 119 11.48 8.15 -6.44
N GLN A 120 10.29 7.97 -7.02
CA GLN A 120 9.02 8.47 -6.49
C GLN A 120 8.30 7.41 -5.66
N HIS A 121 9.05 6.67 -4.84
CA HIS A 121 8.53 5.56 -4.03
C HIS A 121 7.81 5.98 -2.74
N GLU A 122 7.76 7.27 -2.41
CA GLU A 122 7.12 7.78 -1.18
C GLU A 122 5.66 7.28 -1.03
N LEU A 123 4.86 7.39 -2.10
CA LEU A 123 3.47 6.94 -2.09
C LEU A 123 3.36 5.42 -1.97
N LEU A 124 4.29 4.67 -2.57
CA LEU A 124 4.36 3.22 -2.44
C LEU A 124 4.64 2.83 -0.97
N ILE A 125 5.58 3.50 -0.31
CA ILE A 125 5.90 3.28 1.10
C ILE A 125 4.70 3.64 2.00
N ASP A 126 4.04 4.76 1.75
CA ASP A 126 2.83 5.14 2.49
C ASP A 126 1.73 4.08 2.34
N CYS A 127 1.56 3.54 1.13
CA CYS A 127 0.62 2.46 0.85
C CYS A 127 1.00 1.15 1.56
N ILE A 128 2.29 0.81 1.67
CA ILE A 128 2.77 -0.33 2.46
C ILE A 128 2.37 -0.17 3.93
N MET A 129 2.64 1.01 4.51
CA MET A 129 2.31 1.30 5.91
C MET A 129 0.80 1.24 6.15
N ALA A 130 0.00 1.83 5.24
CA ALA A 130 -1.46 1.81 5.33
C ALA A 130 -2.03 0.40 5.16
N ALA A 131 -1.53 -0.40 4.21
CA ALA A 131 -1.97 -1.78 4.00
C ALA A 131 -1.67 -2.66 5.22
N ASN A 132 -0.50 -2.48 5.85
CA ASN A 132 -0.16 -3.16 7.10
C ASN A 132 -1.08 -2.71 8.25
N PHE A 133 -1.30 -1.41 8.43
CA PHE A 133 -2.17 -0.86 9.48
C PHE A 133 -3.62 -1.35 9.34
N LEU A 134 -4.15 -1.37 8.11
CA LEU A 134 -5.51 -1.81 7.80
C LEU A 134 -5.63 -3.33 7.68
N ASN A 135 -4.54 -4.08 7.81
CA ASN A 135 -4.51 -5.53 7.64
C ASN A 135 -5.09 -5.97 6.27
N ILE A 136 -4.59 -5.39 5.18
CA ILE A 136 -4.92 -5.76 3.79
C ILE A 136 -3.73 -6.54 3.22
N LYS A 137 -3.71 -7.85 3.52
CA LYS A 137 -2.56 -8.72 3.25
C LYS A 137 -2.13 -8.74 1.78
N ASP A 138 -3.07 -8.84 0.85
CA ASP A 138 -2.77 -8.97 -0.58
C ASP A 138 -2.12 -7.69 -1.14
N MET A 139 -2.60 -6.53 -0.70
CA MET A 139 -2.00 -5.22 -1.06
C MET A 139 -0.60 -5.07 -0.46
N LEU A 140 -0.41 -5.49 0.79
CA LEU A 140 0.88 -5.49 1.47
C LEU A 140 1.88 -6.38 0.73
N ASP A 141 1.47 -7.58 0.33
CA ASP A 141 2.32 -8.52 -0.40
C ASP A 141 2.70 -7.97 -1.79
N LEU A 142 1.75 -7.37 -2.51
CA LEU A 142 1.98 -6.74 -3.82
C LEU A 142 3.00 -5.60 -3.74
N THR A 143 2.79 -4.68 -2.81
CA THR A 143 3.65 -3.50 -2.64
C THR A 143 5.03 -3.87 -2.11
N CYS A 144 5.14 -4.84 -1.19
CA CYS A 144 6.41 -5.41 -0.76
C CYS A 144 7.16 -6.11 -1.90
N ALA A 145 6.46 -6.85 -2.76
CA ALA A 145 7.08 -7.50 -3.92
C ALA A 145 7.63 -6.49 -4.93
N ALA A 146 6.96 -5.34 -5.09
CA ALA A 146 7.45 -4.22 -5.90
C ALA A 146 8.77 -3.65 -5.33
N VAL A 147 8.81 -3.35 -4.03
CA VAL A 147 10.05 -2.87 -3.36
C VAL A 147 11.17 -3.91 -3.45
N ALA A 148 10.87 -5.19 -3.23
CA ALA A 148 11.85 -6.26 -3.37
C ALA A 148 12.42 -6.32 -4.80
N SER A 149 11.57 -6.10 -5.82
CA SER A 149 12.00 -6.04 -7.22
C SER A 149 12.88 -4.83 -7.51
N MET A 150 12.64 -3.68 -6.86
CA MET A 150 13.51 -2.50 -6.97
C MET A 150 14.89 -2.74 -6.35
N ILE A 151 14.97 -3.50 -5.26
CA ILE A 151 16.24 -3.79 -4.58
C ILE A 151 17.06 -4.86 -5.33
N LYS A 152 16.37 -5.83 -5.95
CA LYS A 152 17.01 -6.99 -6.60
C LYS A 152 18.03 -6.55 -7.66
N GLY A 153 19.28 -6.99 -7.50
CA GLY A 153 20.37 -6.72 -8.44
C GLY A 153 21.00 -5.33 -8.36
N LYS A 154 20.58 -4.48 -7.41
CA LYS A 154 21.23 -3.19 -7.13
C LYS A 154 22.34 -3.37 -6.08
N THR A 155 23.41 -2.59 -6.20
CA THR A 155 24.48 -2.54 -5.19
C THR A 155 24.01 -1.80 -3.92
N PRO A 156 24.67 -1.98 -2.77
CA PRO A 156 24.34 -1.24 -1.55
C PRO A 156 24.32 0.28 -1.75
N GLU A 157 25.24 0.84 -2.54
CA GLU A 157 25.32 2.27 -2.84
C GLU A 157 24.13 2.74 -3.69
N GLN A 158 23.72 1.92 -4.67
CA GLN A 158 22.54 2.21 -5.51
C GLN A 158 21.25 2.17 -4.69
N ILE A 159 21.13 1.21 -3.76
CA ILE A 159 19.98 1.11 -2.85
C ILE A 159 19.94 2.32 -1.93
N ARG A 160 21.08 2.69 -1.31
CA ARG A 160 21.19 3.90 -0.48
C ARG A 160 20.77 5.15 -1.23
N ALA A 161 21.25 5.33 -2.47
CA ALA A 161 20.88 6.46 -3.30
C ALA A 161 19.39 6.47 -3.68
N LEU A 162 18.80 5.30 -3.95
CA LEU A 162 17.39 5.18 -4.32
C LEU A 162 16.45 5.53 -3.16
N PHE A 163 16.74 5.03 -1.96
CA PHE A 163 15.93 5.26 -0.77
C PHE A 163 16.38 6.49 0.03
N ASN A 164 17.36 7.25 -0.48
CA ASN A 164 17.94 8.42 0.18
C ASN A 164 18.41 8.11 1.62
N ILE A 165 19.10 6.98 1.79
CA ILE A 165 19.64 6.50 3.05
C ILE A 165 21.10 6.95 3.18
N GLU A 166 21.43 7.60 4.30
CA GLU A 166 22.80 7.98 4.65
C GLU A 166 23.64 6.74 4.98
N ASN A 167 24.91 6.71 4.54
CA ASN A 167 25.84 5.66 4.97
C ASN A 167 26.38 6.04 6.35
N ASP A 168 25.92 5.34 7.38
CA ASP A 168 26.30 5.53 8.77
C ASP A 168 27.47 4.63 9.22
N PHE A 169 28.01 3.81 8.32
CA PHE A 169 29.20 3.00 8.58
C PHE A 169 30.49 3.81 8.44
N THR A 170 31.44 3.53 9.34
CA THR A 170 32.83 3.95 9.14
C THR A 170 33.48 3.14 8.01
N PRO A 171 34.54 3.65 7.35
CA PRO A 171 35.24 2.90 6.30
C PRO A 171 35.73 1.53 6.75
N GLU A 172 36.17 1.41 8.01
CA GLU A 172 36.65 0.16 8.60
C GLU A 172 35.50 -0.85 8.80
N GLU A 173 34.33 -0.40 9.24
CA GLU A 173 33.14 -1.24 9.39
C GLU A 173 32.61 -1.71 8.04
N GLU A 174 32.58 -0.82 7.04
CA GLU A 174 32.14 -1.16 5.69
C GLU A 174 33.04 -2.21 5.04
N GLU A 175 34.37 -2.06 5.17
CA GLU A 175 35.33 -3.03 4.65
C GLU A 175 35.18 -4.38 5.33
N LYS A 176 35.02 -4.40 6.67
CA LYS A 176 34.78 -5.63 7.42
C LYS A 176 33.49 -6.34 7.00
N ILE A 177 32.38 -5.60 6.85
CA ILE A 177 31.10 -6.15 6.39
C ILE A 177 31.23 -6.70 4.97
N ARG A 178 32.00 -6.02 4.10
CA ARG A 178 32.26 -6.47 2.73
C ARG A 178 33.10 -7.76 2.70
N GLU A 179 34.12 -7.86 3.54
CA GLU A 179 34.90 -9.10 3.70
C GLU A 179 34.04 -10.26 4.23
N GLU A 180 33.22 -10.01 5.26
CA GLU A 180 32.33 -11.02 5.85
C GLU A 180 31.26 -11.51 4.86
N ASN A 181 30.79 -10.63 3.96
CA ASN A 181 29.75 -10.93 2.97
C ASN A 181 30.28 -11.23 1.56
N ARG A 182 31.60 -11.41 1.41
CA ARG A 182 32.24 -11.67 0.12
C ARG A 182 31.70 -12.93 -0.58
N TRP A 183 31.21 -13.90 0.19
CA TRP A 183 30.54 -15.10 -0.32
C TRP A 183 29.30 -14.81 -1.19
N CYS A 184 28.66 -13.64 -1.03
CA CYS A 184 27.53 -13.20 -1.87
C CYS A 184 27.95 -12.68 -3.25
N GLU A 185 29.22 -12.25 -3.41
CA GLU A 185 29.74 -11.72 -4.68
C GLU A 185 30.37 -12.81 -5.56
N GLU A 186 30.73 -13.95 -4.95
CA GLU A 186 31.40 -15.09 -5.61
C GLU A 186 30.42 -16.18 -6.11
N ALA A 187 29.12 -16.06 -5.80
CA ALA A 187 28.06 -17.01 -6.14
C ALA A 187 27.21 -16.56 -7.35
#